data_AF-B0D8J3-F1
#
_entry.id   AF-B0D8J3-F1
#
_cell.length_a   1.000
_cell.length_b   1.000
_cell.length_c   1.000
_cell.angle_alpha   90.00
_cell.angle_beta   90.00
_cell.angle_gamma   90.00
#
_symmetry.space_group_name_H-M   'P 1'
#
loop_
_entity.id
_entity.type
_entity.pdbx_description
1 polymer ?
#
loop_
_entity_poly.entity_id
_entity_poly.type
_entity_poly.pdbx_seq_one_letter_code
_entity_poly.pdbx_strand_id
1 'polypeptide(L)'
;MSESDEIELWCWVLGDPYERVFSVTIKRSASIQDLKKAIKGEKQSFTGVDADSIDLYKFQLPLKDFKDHAQSIDLANGEKLKSFEEVLFYWVEAPGEVLSMILPRPAGKGFAKLQSLLDAQHPEHNFDDYVSSDVLATKAAFLRDQKAELETKVVDDGLVLQLELSCQPPSADVVVEDRIVGDGDVVDDDVDNTHEAMAIFPYTFQYMDLTDLQLKEVLCVPKLMLFRNDYVTMIDIFNKREKGTKGSAVFSGQPGIGKTCMLYYILILCIILGRPIVFQDIFGKVFVIGTTVLPLGTPGISIDAEDVLALVDADNVACQPDDYLLNHKQYRILLTSPPKPQNHRKWLHQIVGPRATSMMDLWSREELVVASLLLEREDITPKRLQEASRICGNIPRECFSAAVSPDALQDAEKTIKGAIKNSNNLSDAFRRVSVGGETVIHRIFQIRPSSERRLWIDCFVEPVSDWSFLELLDELYQ
;
A
#
# COMPACT_ATOMS: atom_id res chain seq x y z
N MET A 1 -26.66 -48.20 -9.59
CA MET A 1 -26.07 -47.26 -10.55
C MET A 1 -24.61 -47.16 -10.17
N SER A 2 -23.67 -47.48 -11.06
CA SER A 2 -22.24 -47.27 -10.79
C SER A 2 -22.01 -45.77 -10.72
N GLU A 3 -21.53 -45.26 -9.58
CA GLU A 3 -21.06 -43.88 -9.49
C GLU A 3 -19.96 -43.66 -10.54
N SER A 4 -19.91 -42.44 -11.09
CA SER A 4 -18.83 -42.04 -11.98
C SER A 4 -17.48 -42.14 -11.25
N ASP A 5 -16.48 -42.68 -11.92
CA ASP A 5 -15.09 -42.73 -11.43
C ASP A 5 -14.46 -41.31 -11.40
N GLU A 6 -15.10 -40.34 -12.04
CA GLU A 6 -14.70 -38.93 -12.03
C GLU A 6 -15.49 -38.13 -11.00
N ILE A 7 -14.79 -37.19 -10.38
CA ILE A 7 -15.33 -36.23 -9.42
C ILE A 7 -14.96 -34.82 -9.88
N GLU A 8 -15.92 -33.91 -9.77
CA GLU A 8 -15.72 -32.48 -10.00
C GLU A 8 -15.53 -31.78 -8.66
N LEU A 9 -14.44 -31.02 -8.54
CA LEU A 9 -14.09 -30.28 -7.33
C LEU A 9 -14.07 -28.79 -7.62
N TRP A 10 -14.85 -28.02 -6.86
CA TRP A 10 -14.80 -26.56 -6.92
C TRP A 10 -13.65 -26.03 -6.08
N CYS A 11 -12.80 -25.24 -6.73
CA CYS A 11 -11.54 -24.75 -6.23
C CYS A 11 -11.53 -23.23 -6.17
N TRP A 12 -10.88 -22.67 -5.16
CA TRP A 12 -10.65 -21.23 -5.06
C TRP A 12 -9.24 -20.95 -4.55
N VAL A 13 -8.61 -19.91 -5.11
CA VAL A 13 -7.29 -19.45 -4.66
C VAL A 13 -7.51 -18.39 -3.60
N LEU A 14 -6.94 -18.59 -2.42
CA LEU A 14 -7.05 -17.67 -1.29
C LEU A 14 -6.63 -16.26 -1.73
N GLY A 15 -7.50 -15.28 -1.51
CA GLY A 15 -7.31 -13.88 -1.90
C GLY A 15 -7.72 -13.52 -3.34
N ASP A 16 -8.19 -14.48 -4.16
CA ASP A 16 -8.86 -14.13 -5.43
C ASP A 16 -10.31 -13.65 -5.16
N PRO A 17 -10.91 -12.78 -6.00
CA PRO A 17 -12.34 -12.50 -5.96
C PRO A 17 -13.18 -13.79 -6.01
N TYR A 18 -14.31 -13.84 -5.31
CA TYR A 18 -15.14 -15.05 -5.23
C TYR A 18 -15.69 -15.50 -6.59
N GLU A 19 -15.78 -14.59 -7.57
CA GLU A 19 -16.17 -14.91 -8.95
C GLU A 19 -15.12 -15.75 -9.70
N ARG A 20 -13.90 -15.90 -9.15
CA ARG A 20 -12.81 -16.68 -9.75
C ARG A 20 -12.74 -18.13 -9.26
N VAL A 21 -13.80 -18.61 -8.61
CA VAL A 21 -13.98 -20.05 -8.36
C VAL A 21 -13.96 -20.80 -9.69
N PHE A 22 -13.27 -21.93 -9.73
CA PHE A 22 -13.14 -22.77 -10.93
C PHE A 22 -13.31 -24.24 -10.55
N SER A 23 -13.75 -25.08 -11.49
CA SER A 23 -13.86 -26.51 -11.25
C SER A 23 -12.69 -27.28 -11.88
N VAL A 24 -12.34 -28.40 -11.25
CA VAL A 24 -11.37 -29.37 -11.78
C VAL A 24 -12.03 -30.73 -11.74
N THR A 25 -12.07 -31.40 -12.89
CA THR A 25 -12.53 -32.79 -12.99
C THR A 25 -11.33 -33.74 -12.90
N ILE A 26 -11.40 -34.71 -11.99
CA ILE A 26 -10.34 -35.70 -11.78
C ILE A 26 -10.91 -37.07 -11.44
N LYS A 27 -10.14 -38.14 -11.65
CA LYS A 27 -10.52 -39.48 -11.18
C LYS A 27 -10.43 -39.58 -9.66
N ARG A 28 -11.38 -40.26 -9.05
CA ARG A 28 -11.41 -40.53 -7.60
C ARG A 28 -10.19 -41.33 -7.14
N SER A 29 -9.69 -42.25 -7.97
CA SER A 29 -8.49 -43.03 -7.71
C SER A 29 -7.18 -42.28 -8.00
N ALA A 30 -7.24 -41.03 -8.49
CA ALA A 30 -6.04 -40.24 -8.73
C ALA A 30 -5.42 -39.80 -7.42
N SER A 31 -4.11 -39.59 -7.41
CA SER A 31 -3.43 -39.04 -6.25
C SER A 31 -3.73 -37.55 -6.08
N ILE A 32 -3.58 -37.02 -4.86
CA ILE A 32 -3.57 -35.58 -4.62
C ILE A 32 -2.46 -34.89 -5.44
N GLN A 33 -1.37 -35.58 -5.74
CA GLN A 33 -0.32 -35.05 -6.63
C GLN A 33 -0.83 -34.83 -8.07
N ASP A 34 -1.65 -35.74 -8.58
CA ASP A 34 -2.28 -35.57 -9.89
C ASP A 34 -3.31 -34.44 -9.88
N LEU A 35 -4.01 -34.25 -8.76
CA LEU A 35 -4.91 -33.10 -8.55
C LEU A 35 -4.16 -31.77 -8.60
N LYS A 36 -3.00 -31.66 -7.94
CA LYS A 36 -2.15 -30.45 -8.02
C LYS A 36 -1.73 -30.14 -9.45
N LYS A 37 -1.38 -31.15 -10.25
CA LYS A 37 -1.04 -30.99 -11.67
C LYS A 37 -2.24 -30.55 -12.51
N ALA A 38 -3.42 -31.12 -12.25
CA ALA A 38 -4.65 -30.74 -12.94
C ALA A 38 -5.01 -29.27 -12.68
N ILE A 39 -4.97 -28.83 -11.42
CA ILE A 39 -5.21 -27.43 -11.04
C ILE A 39 -4.23 -26.48 -11.73
N LYS A 40 -2.94 -26.85 -11.76
CA LYS A 40 -1.91 -26.07 -12.46
C LYS A 40 -2.19 -25.95 -13.96
N GLY A 41 -2.76 -26.99 -14.57
CA GLY A 41 -3.18 -26.98 -15.98
C GLY A 41 -4.33 -26.01 -16.25
N GLU A 42 -5.28 -25.92 -15.33
CA GLU A 42 -6.46 -25.05 -15.46
C GLU A 42 -6.17 -23.57 -15.16
N LYS A 43 -5.29 -23.28 -14.20
CA LYS A 43 -5.06 -21.91 -13.72
C LYS A 43 -3.73 -21.33 -14.21
N GLN A 44 -3.79 -20.39 -15.15
CA GLN A 44 -2.62 -19.70 -15.70
C GLN A 44 -1.73 -19.02 -14.65
N SER A 45 -2.28 -18.59 -13.51
CA SER A 45 -1.50 -17.96 -12.43
C SER A 45 -0.50 -18.91 -11.76
N PHE A 46 -0.60 -20.23 -11.97
CA PHE A 46 0.36 -21.23 -11.49
C PHE A 46 1.45 -21.58 -12.53
N THR A 47 1.53 -20.83 -13.64
CA THR A 47 2.60 -21.02 -14.63
C THR A 47 3.98 -20.81 -13.96
N GLY A 48 4.87 -21.80 -14.07
CA GLY A 48 6.22 -21.74 -13.48
C GLY A 48 6.33 -22.17 -12.00
N VAL A 49 5.20 -22.41 -11.32
CA VAL A 49 5.14 -22.99 -9.97
C VAL A 49 5.31 -24.51 -10.06
N ASP A 50 6.05 -25.12 -9.14
CA ASP A 50 6.14 -26.57 -9.08
C ASP A 50 4.81 -27.14 -8.55
N ALA A 51 4.29 -28.21 -9.16
CA ALA A 51 3.05 -28.81 -8.67
C ALA A 51 3.22 -29.33 -7.23
N ASP A 52 4.41 -29.80 -6.89
CA ASP A 52 4.75 -30.32 -5.56
C ASP A 52 4.66 -29.22 -4.48
N SER A 53 4.90 -27.94 -4.83
CA SER A 53 4.87 -26.80 -3.90
C SER A 53 3.47 -26.23 -3.67
N ILE A 54 2.44 -26.74 -4.34
CA ILE A 54 1.06 -26.28 -4.16
C ILE A 54 0.49 -26.97 -2.92
N ASP A 55 0.12 -26.21 -1.90
CA ASP A 55 -0.64 -26.73 -0.77
C ASP A 55 -2.14 -26.68 -1.07
N LEU A 56 -2.87 -27.70 -0.62
CA LEU A 56 -4.32 -27.84 -0.85
C LEU A 56 -5.01 -28.08 0.49
N TYR A 57 -6.11 -27.38 0.74
CA TYR A 57 -6.92 -27.52 1.94
C TYR A 57 -8.35 -27.89 1.56
N LYS A 58 -8.89 -28.95 2.15
CA LYS A 58 -10.28 -29.35 1.97
C LYS A 58 -11.21 -28.47 2.78
N PHE A 59 -12.27 -28.03 2.13
CA PHE A 59 -13.37 -27.28 2.72
C PHE A 59 -14.71 -27.84 2.25
N GLN A 60 -15.78 -27.49 2.96
CA GLN A 60 -17.16 -27.79 2.57
C GLN A 60 -18.01 -26.56 2.84
N LEU A 61 -17.93 -25.57 1.93
CA LEU A 61 -18.71 -24.34 2.03
C LEU A 61 -19.70 -24.27 0.86
N PRO A 62 -21.01 -24.13 1.09
CA PRO A 62 -21.98 -23.99 -0.01
C PRO A 62 -21.61 -22.82 -0.92
N LEU A 63 -21.54 -23.04 -2.24
CA LEU A 63 -21.13 -21.99 -3.19
C LEU A 63 -22.05 -20.76 -3.16
N LYS A 64 -23.34 -20.98 -2.88
CA LYS A 64 -24.34 -19.93 -2.70
C LYS A 64 -24.04 -18.97 -1.55
N ASP A 65 -23.36 -19.46 -0.51
CA ASP A 65 -23.05 -18.71 0.71
C ASP A 65 -21.59 -18.22 0.68
N PHE A 66 -20.76 -18.77 -0.20
CA PHE A 66 -19.33 -18.48 -0.28
C PHE A 66 -19.01 -17.00 -0.51
N LYS A 67 -19.85 -16.27 -1.26
CA LYS A 67 -19.68 -14.83 -1.50
C LYS A 67 -19.54 -14.04 -0.20
N ASP A 68 -20.30 -14.39 0.82
CA ASP A 68 -20.35 -13.66 2.09
C ASP A 68 -19.20 -14.07 3.04
N HIS A 69 -18.51 -15.18 2.73
CA HIS A 69 -17.47 -15.76 3.59
C HIS A 69 -16.07 -15.70 3.01
N ALA A 70 -15.89 -15.41 1.72
CA ALA A 70 -14.60 -15.51 1.04
C ALA A 70 -13.46 -14.72 1.74
N GLN A 71 -13.78 -13.59 2.36
CA GLN A 71 -12.79 -12.73 3.03
C GLN A 71 -12.44 -13.17 4.47
N SER A 72 -13.29 -13.99 5.11
CA SER A 72 -13.10 -14.42 6.50
C SER A 72 -12.63 -15.87 6.63
N ILE A 73 -12.22 -16.49 5.53
CA ILE A 73 -11.75 -17.87 5.56
C ILE A 73 -10.35 -17.94 6.17
N ASP A 74 -10.28 -18.67 7.27
CA ASP A 74 -9.04 -19.13 7.88
C ASP A 74 -8.69 -20.55 7.39
N LEU A 75 -7.47 -20.74 6.88
CA LEU A 75 -6.93 -22.03 6.46
C LEU A 75 -6.84 -23.04 7.61
N ALA A 76 -6.74 -22.58 8.86
CA ALA A 76 -6.71 -23.46 10.03
C ALA A 76 -8.00 -24.28 10.20
N ASN A 77 -9.12 -23.77 9.66
CA ASN A 77 -10.40 -24.49 9.65
C ASN A 77 -10.45 -25.61 8.59
N GLY A 78 -9.48 -25.66 7.67
CA GLY A 78 -9.40 -26.63 6.60
C GLY A 78 -8.54 -27.85 6.93
N GLU A 79 -8.84 -28.98 6.30
CA GLU A 79 -7.98 -30.17 6.37
C GLU A 79 -6.91 -30.11 5.26
N LYS A 80 -5.63 -29.98 5.64
CA LYS A 80 -4.51 -29.99 4.67
C LYS A 80 -4.39 -31.36 3.99
N LEU A 81 -4.42 -31.38 2.67
CA LEU A 81 -4.33 -32.60 1.86
C LEU A 81 -2.88 -33.09 1.75
N LYS A 82 -2.69 -34.41 1.86
CA LYS A 82 -1.39 -35.06 1.72
C LYS A 82 -1.20 -35.54 0.29
N SER A 83 -0.06 -35.22 -0.32
CA SER A 83 0.21 -35.49 -1.75
C SER A 83 0.10 -36.96 -2.16
N PHE A 84 0.35 -37.89 -1.24
CA PHE A 84 0.39 -39.33 -1.51
C PHE A 84 -0.96 -40.04 -1.34
N GLU A 85 -1.95 -39.38 -0.76
CA GLU A 85 -3.30 -39.94 -0.61
C GLU A 85 -4.06 -39.83 -1.93
N GLU A 86 -5.11 -40.64 -2.09
CA GLU A 86 -6.01 -40.58 -3.23
C GLU A 86 -7.12 -39.54 -3.00
N VAL A 87 -7.70 -39.00 -4.08
CA VAL A 87 -8.83 -38.07 -3.99
C VAL A 87 -10.01 -38.71 -3.24
N LEU A 88 -10.29 -40.00 -3.47
CA LEU A 88 -11.36 -40.73 -2.78
C LEU A 88 -11.20 -40.78 -1.25
N PHE A 89 -9.96 -40.71 -0.73
CA PHE A 89 -9.71 -40.67 0.71
C PHE A 89 -10.40 -39.48 1.36
N TYR A 90 -10.38 -38.34 0.68
CA TYR A 90 -10.94 -37.08 1.16
C TYR A 90 -12.41 -36.88 0.73
N TRP A 91 -12.80 -37.40 -0.44
CA TRP A 91 -14.16 -37.27 -0.98
C TRP A 91 -14.74 -38.64 -1.35
N VAL A 92 -15.30 -39.32 -0.35
CA VAL A 92 -15.99 -40.61 -0.51
C VAL A 92 -17.23 -40.46 -1.41
N GLU A 93 -17.94 -39.34 -1.27
CA GLU A 93 -19.08 -38.96 -2.10
C GLU A 93 -18.77 -37.66 -2.85
N ALA A 94 -19.45 -37.42 -3.98
CA ALA A 94 -19.30 -36.19 -4.73
C ALA A 94 -19.78 -35.00 -3.87
N PRO A 95 -18.96 -33.94 -3.68
CA PRO A 95 -19.27 -32.86 -2.74
C PRO A 95 -20.46 -31.97 -3.16
N GLY A 96 -20.92 -32.07 -4.42
CA GLY A 96 -22.00 -31.25 -4.95
C GLY A 96 -21.57 -29.80 -5.20
N GLU A 97 -22.51 -28.86 -5.08
CA GLU A 97 -22.27 -27.41 -5.29
C GLU A 97 -21.69 -26.73 -4.04
N VAL A 98 -20.58 -27.26 -3.54
CA VAL A 98 -19.81 -26.68 -2.43
C VAL A 98 -18.39 -26.40 -2.89
N LEU A 99 -17.82 -25.30 -2.41
CA LEU A 99 -16.40 -25.06 -2.47
C LEU A 99 -15.71 -26.20 -1.73
N SER A 100 -15.02 -27.02 -2.52
CA SER A 100 -14.43 -28.28 -2.07
C SER A 100 -13.00 -28.07 -1.60
N MET A 101 -12.31 -27.08 -2.16
CA MET A 101 -10.89 -26.90 -1.95
C MET A 101 -10.46 -25.44 -2.01
N ILE A 102 -9.57 -25.07 -1.09
CA ILE A 102 -8.93 -23.76 -1.04
C ILE A 102 -7.43 -23.95 -1.18
N LEU A 103 -6.84 -23.11 -2.01
CA LEU A 103 -5.42 -23.12 -2.31
C LEU A 103 -4.79 -21.82 -1.80
N PRO A 104 -3.78 -21.86 -0.91
CA PRO A 104 -2.95 -20.69 -0.69
C PRO A 104 -2.28 -20.32 -2.01
N ARG A 105 -2.16 -19.03 -2.26
CA ARG A 105 -1.39 -18.57 -3.40
C ARG A 105 0.08 -18.98 -3.17
N PRO A 106 0.71 -19.74 -4.07
CA PRO A 106 2.06 -20.25 -3.86
C PRO A 106 3.00 -19.05 -3.79
N ALA A 107 3.75 -18.96 -2.68
CA ALA A 107 4.74 -17.93 -2.50
C ALA A 107 5.64 -17.89 -3.73
N GLY A 108 5.70 -16.74 -4.40
CA GLY A 108 6.52 -16.59 -5.59
C GLY A 108 7.97 -17.00 -5.26
N LYS A 109 8.61 -17.78 -6.14
CA LYS A 109 10.02 -18.23 -5.96
C LYS A 109 10.97 -17.09 -5.58
N GLY A 110 10.66 -15.87 -6.03
CA GLY A 110 11.39 -14.66 -5.67
C GLY A 110 11.34 -14.35 -4.16
N PHE A 111 10.17 -14.35 -3.54
CA PHE A 111 10.05 -13.97 -2.12
C PHE A 111 10.76 -14.99 -1.21
N ALA A 112 10.56 -16.29 -1.45
CA ALA A 112 11.27 -17.33 -0.70
C ALA A 112 12.79 -17.21 -0.85
N LYS A 113 13.29 -16.87 -2.05
CA LYS A 113 14.72 -16.59 -2.29
C LYS A 113 15.21 -15.39 -1.48
N LEU A 114 14.45 -14.29 -1.43
CA LEU A 114 14.82 -13.14 -0.60
C LEU A 114 14.84 -13.52 0.88
N GLN A 115 13.83 -14.23 1.37
CA GLN A 115 13.77 -14.64 2.77
C GLN A 115 14.99 -15.49 3.15
N SER A 116 15.37 -16.46 2.31
CA SER A 116 16.59 -17.25 2.54
C SER A 116 17.87 -16.41 2.54
N LEU A 117 17.94 -15.32 1.76
CA LEU A 117 19.08 -14.40 1.79
C LEU A 117 19.13 -13.61 3.11
N LEU A 118 17.96 -13.17 3.60
CA LEU A 118 17.83 -12.46 4.87
C LEU A 118 18.11 -13.38 6.06
N ASP A 119 17.58 -14.61 6.06
CA ASP A 119 17.86 -15.66 7.06
C ASP A 119 19.37 -15.97 7.14
N ALA A 120 20.04 -16.04 5.99
CA ALA A 120 21.48 -16.31 5.95
C ALA A 120 22.31 -15.13 6.49
N GLN A 121 21.81 -13.90 6.34
CA GLN A 121 22.46 -12.69 6.83
C GLN A 121 22.19 -12.44 8.33
N HIS A 122 20.96 -12.74 8.77
CA HIS A 122 20.43 -12.50 10.11
C HIS A 122 19.61 -13.70 10.61
N PRO A 123 20.25 -14.81 11.04
CA PRO A 123 19.56 -16.01 11.52
C PRO A 123 18.63 -15.77 12.72
N GLU A 124 18.91 -14.73 13.49
CA GLU A 124 18.15 -14.30 14.65
C GLU A 124 16.86 -13.53 14.32
N HIS A 125 16.57 -13.19 13.05
CA HIS A 125 15.46 -12.25 12.77
C HIS A 125 14.07 -12.77 13.16
N ASN A 126 13.94 -14.08 13.37
CA ASN A 126 12.71 -14.72 13.83
C ASN A 126 12.57 -14.73 15.37
N PHE A 127 13.54 -14.18 16.11
CA PHE A 127 13.45 -14.09 17.56
C PHE A 127 12.59 -12.88 17.97
N ASP A 128 11.81 -13.04 19.05
CA ASP A 128 10.92 -11.97 19.51
C ASP A 128 11.70 -10.71 19.94
N ASP A 129 12.93 -10.86 20.44
CA ASP A 129 13.81 -9.77 20.87
C ASP A 129 14.70 -9.18 19.76
N TYR A 130 14.56 -9.64 18.52
CA TYR A 130 15.34 -9.14 17.40
C TYR A 130 15.18 -7.62 17.21
N VAL A 131 16.21 -6.94 16.72
CA VAL A 131 16.11 -5.52 16.31
C VAL A 131 16.47 -5.48 14.85
N SER A 132 15.58 -4.91 14.02
CA SER A 132 15.77 -4.89 12.58
C SER A 132 17.11 -4.26 12.21
N SER A 133 17.76 -4.85 11.21
CA SER A 133 19.01 -4.36 10.64
C SER A 133 18.79 -3.77 9.25
N ASP A 134 19.73 -2.91 8.83
CA ASP A 134 19.77 -2.38 7.48
C ASP A 134 20.12 -3.47 6.46
N VAL A 135 19.14 -3.84 5.64
CA VAL A 135 19.23 -4.86 4.58
C VAL A 135 18.99 -4.27 3.19
N LEU A 136 19.07 -2.93 3.06
CA LEU A 136 18.77 -2.22 1.81
C LEU A 136 19.62 -2.71 0.64
N ALA A 137 20.91 -2.96 0.86
CA ALA A 137 21.81 -3.43 -0.19
C ALA A 137 21.39 -4.80 -0.73
N THR A 138 20.99 -5.72 0.17
CA THR A 138 20.50 -7.06 -0.17
C THR A 138 19.18 -6.98 -0.93
N LYS A 139 18.22 -6.19 -0.45
CA LYS A 139 16.93 -5.98 -1.13
C LYS A 139 17.10 -5.34 -2.51
N ALA A 140 17.93 -4.31 -2.64
CA ALA A 140 18.21 -3.64 -3.93
C ALA A 140 18.92 -4.58 -4.93
N ALA A 141 19.88 -5.39 -4.48
CA ALA A 141 20.53 -6.38 -5.33
C ALA A 141 19.55 -7.46 -5.80
N PHE A 142 18.70 -7.95 -4.89
CA PHE A 142 17.65 -8.92 -5.20
C PHE A 142 16.67 -8.37 -6.25
N LEU A 143 16.14 -7.16 -6.05
CA LEU A 143 15.17 -6.59 -6.99
C LEU A 143 15.75 -6.34 -8.39
N ARG A 144 17.04 -5.96 -8.47
CA ARG A 144 17.75 -5.81 -9.76
C ARG A 144 17.91 -7.16 -10.49
N ASP A 145 18.11 -8.26 -9.77
CA ASP A 145 18.16 -9.62 -10.33
C ASP A 145 16.78 -10.11 -10.81
N GLN A 146 15.70 -9.63 -10.18
CA GLN A 146 14.31 -9.99 -10.55
C GLN A 146 13.71 -9.12 -11.66
N LYS A 147 14.47 -8.18 -12.22
CA LYS A 147 13.95 -7.21 -13.20
C LYS A 147 13.49 -7.91 -14.47
N ALA A 148 12.18 -7.88 -14.73
CA ALA A 148 11.65 -8.08 -16.07
C ALA A 148 11.93 -6.81 -16.90
N GLU A 149 12.40 -6.96 -18.14
CA GLU A 149 12.50 -5.85 -19.08
C GLU A 149 11.09 -5.32 -19.36
N LEU A 150 10.69 -4.28 -18.64
CA LEU A 150 9.46 -3.55 -18.94
C LEU A 150 9.79 -2.53 -20.02
N GLU A 151 9.11 -2.63 -21.17
CA GLU A 151 9.08 -1.53 -22.14
C GLU A 151 8.30 -0.37 -21.53
N THR A 152 9.03 0.54 -20.92
CA THR A 152 8.46 1.75 -20.35
C THR A 152 7.94 2.65 -21.45
N LYS A 153 6.62 2.65 -21.67
CA LYS A 153 5.97 3.68 -22.49
C LYS A 153 5.68 4.89 -21.61
N VAL A 154 6.35 5.99 -21.91
CA VAL A 154 6.03 7.29 -21.33
C VAL A 154 4.85 7.84 -22.13
N VAL A 155 3.69 7.98 -21.49
CA VAL A 155 2.53 8.63 -22.09
C VAL A 155 2.70 10.12 -21.85
N ASP A 156 2.93 10.87 -22.94
CA ASP A 156 3.07 12.31 -22.90
C ASP A 156 1.74 13.01 -23.25
N ASP A 157 0.77 12.91 -22.36
CA ASP A 157 -0.55 13.53 -22.54
C ASP A 157 -0.80 14.73 -21.60
N GLY A 158 0.14 15.04 -20.71
CA GLY A 158 -0.03 16.03 -19.65
C GLY A 158 1.24 16.75 -19.20
N LEU A 159 1.07 17.76 -18.34
CA LEU A 159 2.18 18.54 -17.78
C LEU A 159 3.06 17.68 -16.86
N VAL A 160 2.43 16.82 -16.05
CA VAL A 160 3.10 15.79 -15.27
C VAL A 160 2.98 14.49 -16.02
N LEU A 161 4.11 13.84 -16.29
CA LEU A 161 4.12 12.61 -17.07
C LEU A 161 3.62 11.42 -16.28
N GLN A 162 3.04 10.47 -17.02
CA GLN A 162 2.69 9.16 -16.51
C GLN A 162 3.49 8.07 -17.21
N LEU A 163 3.94 7.13 -16.39
CA LEU A 163 4.46 5.85 -16.85
C LEU A 163 3.26 4.94 -17.06
N GLU A 164 3.07 4.43 -18.28
CA GLU A 164 1.97 3.50 -18.57
C GLU A 164 2.17 2.22 -17.75
N LEU A 165 1.27 1.98 -16.80
CA LEU A 165 1.23 0.73 -16.04
C LEU A 165 0.58 -0.34 -16.93
N SER A 166 1.37 -1.30 -17.42
CA SER A 166 0.80 -2.55 -17.94
C SER A 166 0.31 -3.48 -16.83
N CYS A 167 0.59 -3.16 -15.57
CA CYS A 167 0.26 -3.96 -14.40
C CYS A 167 -1.01 -3.42 -13.75
N GLN A 168 -2.18 -3.83 -14.24
CA GLN A 168 -3.38 -3.70 -13.43
C GLN A 168 -3.32 -4.78 -12.33
N PRO A 169 -3.29 -4.42 -11.03
CA PRO A 169 -3.64 -5.39 -10.02
C PRO A 169 -5.07 -5.87 -10.31
N PRO A 170 -5.41 -7.13 -10.01
CA PRO A 170 -6.81 -7.55 -10.03
C PRO A 170 -7.60 -6.59 -9.13
N SER A 171 -8.64 -5.94 -9.67
CA SER A 171 -9.40 -4.94 -8.93
C SER A 171 -10.01 -5.58 -7.67
N ALA A 172 -9.60 -5.09 -6.51
CA ALA A 172 -10.24 -5.40 -5.23
C ALA A 172 -11.40 -4.41 -5.01
N ASP A 173 -12.41 -4.46 -5.87
CA ASP A 173 -13.65 -3.70 -5.68
C ASP A 173 -14.61 -4.47 -4.78
N VAL A 174 -14.35 -4.51 -3.46
CA VAL A 174 -15.39 -4.71 -2.44
C VAL A 174 -14.98 -3.96 -1.17
N VAL A 175 -15.79 -2.97 -0.78
CA VAL A 175 -15.70 -2.26 0.49
C VAL A 175 -15.91 -3.26 1.63
N VAL A 176 -14.88 -3.40 2.48
CA VAL A 176 -14.92 -4.18 3.72
C VAL A 176 -15.85 -3.49 4.72
N GLU A 177 -16.95 -4.15 5.09
CA GLU A 177 -17.65 -3.90 6.34
C GLU A 177 -17.38 -5.10 7.26
N ASP A 178 -16.39 -4.97 8.14
CA ASP A 178 -16.16 -5.95 9.20
C ASP A 178 -17.33 -5.89 10.19
N ARG A 179 -18.14 -6.96 10.21
CA ARG A 179 -19.19 -7.14 11.21
C ARG A 179 -18.62 -7.83 12.44
N ILE A 180 -18.66 -7.11 13.55
CA ILE A 180 -18.38 -7.60 14.90
C ILE A 180 -19.39 -8.71 15.25
N VAL A 181 -18.92 -9.95 15.33
CA VAL A 181 -19.63 -11.02 16.03
C VAL A 181 -18.93 -11.21 17.38
N GLY A 182 -19.59 -10.76 18.44
CA GLY A 182 -19.22 -11.15 19.81
C GLY A 182 -19.76 -12.55 20.10
N ASP A 183 -18.94 -13.42 20.68
CA ASP A 183 -18.95 -13.62 22.13
C ASP A 183 -17.67 -14.37 22.53
N GLY A 184 -17.21 -14.12 23.75
CA GLY A 184 -15.85 -14.43 24.21
C GLY A 184 -15.50 -15.92 24.32
N ASP A 185 -14.25 -16.20 24.00
CA ASP A 185 -13.34 -17.00 24.82
C ASP A 185 -11.90 -16.67 24.38
N VAL A 186 -11.06 -16.31 25.34
CA VAL A 186 -9.64 -15.99 25.11
C VAL A 186 -8.90 -17.31 24.86
N VAL A 187 -8.74 -17.66 23.59
CA VAL A 187 -7.88 -18.77 23.15
C VAL A 187 -6.55 -18.17 22.70
N ASP A 188 -5.43 -18.77 23.11
CA ASP A 188 -4.07 -18.38 22.70
C ASP A 188 -3.96 -18.38 21.16
N ASP A 189 -3.97 -17.18 20.56
CA ASP A 189 -3.94 -16.89 19.11
C ASP A 189 -2.52 -16.96 18.49
N ASP A 190 -1.65 -17.85 18.99
CA ASP A 190 -0.33 -18.12 18.41
C ASP A 190 -0.39 -18.96 17.11
N VAL A 191 -1.56 -18.99 16.45
CA VAL A 191 -1.72 -19.66 15.15
C VAL A 191 -0.96 -18.84 14.09
N ASP A 192 -0.21 -19.59 13.26
CA ASP A 192 0.79 -19.17 12.28
C ASP A 192 0.31 -18.09 11.27
N ASN A 193 0.25 -16.84 11.74
CA ASN A 193 -0.22 -15.66 11.00
C ASN A 193 0.69 -15.26 9.82
N THR A 194 1.83 -15.94 9.65
CA THR A 194 2.74 -15.77 8.51
C THR A 194 2.05 -16.03 7.17
N HIS A 195 0.99 -16.85 7.17
CA HIS A 195 0.20 -17.17 5.98
C HIS A 195 -0.54 -15.97 5.37
N GLU A 196 -1.00 -15.00 6.17
CA GLU A 196 -1.76 -13.85 5.69
C GLU A 196 -0.89 -12.93 4.83
N ALA A 197 0.31 -12.58 5.32
CA ALA A 197 1.25 -11.75 4.57
C ALA A 197 1.78 -12.43 3.31
N MET A 198 1.86 -13.76 3.29
CA MET A 198 2.25 -14.52 2.10
C MET A 198 1.13 -14.63 1.06
N ALA A 199 -0.14 -14.54 1.49
CA ALA A 199 -1.30 -14.69 0.60
C ALA A 199 -1.37 -13.62 -0.50
N ILE A 200 -0.74 -12.46 -0.31
CA ILE A 200 -0.71 -11.41 -1.34
C ILE A 200 0.11 -11.81 -2.57
N PHE A 201 1.06 -12.74 -2.44
CA PHE A 201 1.99 -13.10 -3.52
C PHE A 201 1.47 -14.22 -4.43
N PRO A 202 1.66 -14.14 -5.77
CA PRO A 202 2.41 -13.11 -6.48
C PRO A 202 1.69 -11.75 -6.52
N TYR A 203 2.49 -10.71 -6.30
CA TYR A 203 2.09 -9.32 -6.44
C TYR A 203 3.08 -8.64 -7.39
N THR A 204 2.57 -7.91 -8.37
CA THR A 204 3.38 -7.12 -9.29
C THR A 204 3.30 -5.67 -8.88
N PHE A 205 4.45 -5.02 -8.73
CA PHE A 205 4.54 -3.64 -8.31
C PHE A 205 5.66 -2.94 -9.08
N GLN A 206 5.62 -1.62 -9.05
CA GLN A 206 6.66 -0.76 -9.61
C GLN A 206 7.37 -0.04 -8.49
N TYR A 207 8.67 0.17 -8.65
CA TYR A 207 9.48 0.90 -7.70
C TYR A 207 10.57 1.69 -8.43
N MET A 208 11.07 2.73 -7.78
CA MET A 208 12.20 3.52 -8.24
C MET A 208 13.41 3.20 -7.37
N ASP A 209 14.50 2.77 -8.01
CA ASP A 209 15.77 2.47 -7.35
C ASP A 209 16.73 3.67 -7.45
N LEU A 210 16.98 4.30 -6.31
CA LEU A 210 17.92 5.41 -6.14
C LEU A 210 19.22 4.97 -5.47
N THR A 211 19.43 3.66 -5.24
CA THR A 211 20.62 3.16 -4.53
C THR A 211 21.91 3.36 -5.31
N ASP A 212 21.84 3.37 -6.65
CA ASP A 212 22.99 3.63 -7.53
C ASP A 212 23.32 5.12 -7.64
N LEU A 213 22.41 6.01 -7.20
CA LEU A 213 22.73 7.42 -7.06
C LEU A 213 23.66 7.56 -5.84
N GLN A 214 24.94 7.83 -6.09
CA GLN A 214 25.97 8.07 -5.07
C GLN A 214 25.75 9.43 -4.39
N LEU A 215 24.57 9.62 -3.82
CA LEU A 215 24.15 10.85 -3.18
C LEU A 215 24.99 11.06 -1.92
N LYS A 216 25.52 12.27 -1.80
CA LYS A 216 26.36 12.67 -0.67
C LYS A 216 25.56 12.90 0.61
N GLU A 217 24.28 13.21 0.45
CA GLU A 217 23.37 13.56 1.53
C GLU A 217 22.22 12.55 1.63
N VAL A 218 21.63 12.45 2.82
CA VAL A 218 20.44 11.64 3.06
C VAL A 218 19.25 12.29 2.38
N LEU A 219 18.53 11.52 1.55
CA LEU A 219 17.28 11.97 0.94
C LEU A 219 16.14 12.00 1.95
N CYS A 220 15.20 12.92 1.76
CA CYS A 220 13.93 12.94 2.48
C CYS A 220 12.98 11.80 2.08
N VAL A 221 13.36 10.99 1.10
CA VAL A 221 12.59 9.85 0.57
C VAL A 221 13.42 8.57 0.63
N PRO A 222 12.78 7.39 0.72
CA PRO A 222 13.48 6.11 0.68
C PRO A 222 14.27 5.93 -0.62
N LYS A 223 15.40 5.19 -0.55
CA LYS A 223 16.20 4.87 -1.74
C LYS A 223 15.52 3.87 -2.67
N LEU A 224 14.69 2.97 -2.12
CA LEU A 224 13.79 2.12 -2.88
C LEU A 224 12.37 2.64 -2.65
N MET A 225 11.80 3.31 -3.64
CA MET A 225 10.54 4.03 -3.49
C MET A 225 9.43 3.30 -4.24
N LEU A 226 8.36 2.92 -3.55
CA LEU A 226 7.18 2.32 -4.17
C LEU A 226 6.48 3.34 -5.09
N PHE A 227 6.15 2.92 -6.31
CA PHE A 227 5.24 3.65 -7.18
C PHE A 227 3.81 3.18 -6.93
N ARG A 228 2.99 4.06 -6.35
CA ARG A 228 1.61 3.77 -5.95
C ARG A 228 0.66 4.05 -7.11
N ASN A 229 -0.39 3.23 -7.23
CA ASN A 229 -1.52 3.54 -8.13
C ASN A 229 -2.22 4.84 -7.74
N ASP A 230 -2.15 5.19 -6.45
CA ASP A 230 -2.64 6.46 -5.94
C ASP A 230 -1.97 7.65 -6.62
N TYR A 231 -0.67 7.55 -6.93
CA TYR A 231 0.07 8.63 -7.59
C TYR A 231 -0.46 8.89 -8.99
N VAL A 232 -0.79 7.84 -9.74
CA VAL A 232 -1.39 7.94 -11.08
C VAL A 232 -2.70 8.70 -11.03
N THR A 233 -3.60 8.30 -10.11
CA THR A 233 -4.90 8.94 -9.92
C THR A 233 -4.76 10.42 -9.58
N MET A 234 -3.80 10.77 -8.72
CA MET A 234 -3.55 12.16 -8.34
C MET A 234 -2.95 12.95 -9.50
N ILE A 235 -2.01 12.38 -10.25
CA ILE A 235 -1.43 13.02 -11.46
C ILE A 235 -2.51 13.25 -12.52
N ASP A 236 -3.41 12.30 -12.74
CA ASP A 236 -4.57 12.45 -13.64
C ASP A 236 -5.46 13.63 -13.24
N ILE A 237 -5.78 13.72 -11.95
CA ILE A 237 -6.56 14.83 -11.40
C ILE A 237 -5.86 16.16 -11.67
N PHE A 238 -4.52 16.24 -11.54
CA PHE A 238 -3.75 17.45 -11.81
C PHE A 238 -3.72 17.82 -13.29
N ASN A 239 -3.43 16.86 -14.17
CA ASN A 239 -3.28 17.09 -15.60
C ASN A 239 -4.59 17.57 -16.25
N LYS A 240 -5.74 17.10 -15.74
CA LYS A 240 -7.08 17.54 -16.21
C LYS A 240 -7.42 19.00 -15.86
N ARG A 241 -6.61 19.68 -15.03
CA ARG A 241 -6.84 21.08 -14.65
C ARG A 241 -6.37 22.06 -15.73
N GLU A 242 -6.86 23.29 -15.66
CA GLU A 242 -6.53 24.38 -16.57
C GLU A 242 -5.02 24.68 -16.59
N LYS A 243 -4.52 25.39 -17.62
CA LYS A 243 -3.11 25.83 -17.67
C LYS A 243 -2.81 27.00 -16.74
N GLY A 244 -1.56 27.11 -16.32
CA GLY A 244 -1.05 28.19 -15.47
C GLY A 244 -1.59 28.14 -14.04
N THR A 245 -1.54 29.28 -13.35
CA THR A 245 -1.77 29.31 -11.89
C THR A 245 -3.17 28.85 -11.47
N LYS A 246 -4.19 29.05 -12.32
CA LYS A 246 -5.56 28.56 -12.08
C LYS A 246 -5.67 27.02 -12.11
N GLY A 247 -4.72 26.37 -12.77
CA GLY A 247 -4.54 24.93 -12.80
C GLY A 247 -3.94 24.32 -11.55
N SER A 248 -3.40 25.13 -10.65
CA SER A 248 -2.67 24.65 -9.48
C SER A 248 -3.54 23.77 -8.58
N ALA A 249 -2.88 22.93 -7.77
CA ALA A 249 -3.56 22.03 -6.85
C ALA A 249 -2.74 21.81 -5.57
N VAL A 250 -3.44 21.43 -4.52
CA VAL A 250 -2.88 20.94 -3.27
C VAL A 250 -3.26 19.49 -3.11
N PHE A 251 -2.26 18.62 -3.02
CA PHE A 251 -2.44 17.23 -2.64
C PHE A 251 -2.18 17.08 -1.15
N SER A 252 -3.22 16.65 -0.46
CA SER A 252 -3.26 16.50 0.97
C SER A 252 -3.48 15.03 1.32
N GLY A 253 -3.28 14.67 2.58
CA GLY A 253 -3.44 13.27 3.01
C GLY A 253 -2.69 13.01 4.30
N GLN A 254 -2.99 11.90 4.94
CA GLN A 254 -2.40 11.51 6.22
C GLN A 254 -0.86 11.64 6.21
N PRO A 255 -0.22 12.20 7.26
CA PRO A 255 1.24 12.18 7.39
C PRO A 255 1.80 10.77 7.20
N GLY A 256 2.92 10.63 6.48
CA GLY A 256 3.57 9.32 6.31
C GLY A 256 3.10 8.43 5.16
N ILE A 257 2.11 8.84 4.34
CA ILE A 257 1.58 8.00 3.23
C ILE A 257 2.30 8.18 1.88
N GLY A 258 3.42 8.90 1.83
CA GLY A 258 4.21 9.06 0.59
C GLY A 258 3.89 10.29 -0.26
N LYS A 259 3.30 11.35 0.29
CA LYS A 259 3.09 12.62 -0.44
C LYS A 259 4.40 13.22 -0.98
N THR A 260 5.41 13.33 -0.11
CA THR A 260 6.76 13.77 -0.51
C THR A 260 7.39 12.80 -1.50
N CYS A 261 7.18 11.48 -1.35
CA CYS A 261 7.65 10.47 -2.31
C CYS A 261 7.08 10.72 -3.71
N MET A 262 5.77 10.98 -3.83
CA MET A 262 5.14 11.32 -5.12
C MET A 262 5.74 12.59 -5.73
N LEU A 263 5.98 13.63 -4.93
CA LEU A 263 6.58 14.88 -5.41
C LEU A 263 7.99 14.64 -5.96
N TYR A 264 8.82 13.90 -5.22
CA TYR A 264 10.18 13.55 -5.67
C TYR A 264 10.18 12.61 -6.87
N TYR A 265 9.23 11.70 -6.97
CA TYR A 265 9.02 10.88 -8.17
C TYR A 265 8.79 11.77 -9.40
N ILE A 266 7.89 12.74 -9.33
CA ILE A 266 7.63 13.68 -10.43
C ILE A 266 8.90 14.49 -10.76
N LEU A 267 9.59 14.99 -9.74
CA LEU A 267 10.83 15.73 -9.90
C LEU A 267 11.90 14.92 -10.65
N ILE A 268 12.12 13.68 -10.23
CA ILE A 268 13.11 12.77 -10.83
C ILE A 268 12.74 12.46 -12.28
N LEU A 269 11.46 12.20 -12.58
CA LEU A 269 11.00 12.01 -13.95
C LEU A 269 11.26 13.22 -14.84
N CYS A 270 10.96 14.43 -14.35
CA CYS A 270 11.24 15.65 -15.09
C CYS A 270 12.74 15.81 -15.36
N ILE A 271 13.61 15.49 -14.40
CA ILE A 271 15.07 15.52 -14.58
C ILE A 271 15.52 14.51 -15.63
N ILE A 272 15.08 13.25 -15.54
CA ILE A 272 15.44 12.18 -16.49
C ILE A 272 15.07 12.57 -17.92
N LEU A 273 13.95 13.25 -18.08
CA LEU A 273 13.41 13.63 -19.38
C LEU A 273 13.81 15.04 -19.83
N GLY A 274 14.69 15.70 -19.07
CA GLY A 274 15.18 17.05 -19.39
C GLY A 274 14.08 18.12 -19.43
N ARG A 275 12.97 17.93 -18.70
CA ARG A 275 11.87 18.90 -18.64
C ARG A 275 12.19 20.01 -17.64
N PRO A 276 12.09 21.29 -18.04
CA PRO A 276 12.22 22.39 -17.10
C PRO A 276 11.17 22.32 -16.00
N ILE A 277 11.60 22.46 -14.75
CA ILE A 277 10.73 22.40 -13.58
C ILE A 277 11.20 23.39 -12.52
N VAL A 278 10.26 23.91 -11.74
CA VAL A 278 10.56 24.71 -10.55
C VAL A 278 10.29 23.86 -9.32
N PHE A 279 11.19 23.86 -8.34
CA PHE A 279 11.02 23.08 -7.11
C PHE A 279 11.27 23.97 -5.89
N GLN A 280 10.34 23.96 -4.95
CA GLN A 280 10.49 24.57 -3.63
C GLN A 280 10.66 23.47 -2.58
N ASP A 281 11.79 23.50 -1.87
CA ASP A 281 12.09 22.55 -0.80
C ASP A 281 11.30 22.84 0.50
N ILE A 282 11.42 21.92 1.47
CA ILE A 282 10.77 22.02 2.78
C ILE A 282 11.20 23.23 3.62
N PHE A 283 12.32 23.88 3.24
CA PHE A 283 12.84 25.09 3.87
C PHE A 283 12.40 26.37 3.15
N GLY A 284 11.63 26.24 2.06
CA GLY A 284 11.13 27.35 1.27
C GLY A 284 12.11 27.88 0.21
N LYS A 285 13.25 27.20 -0.02
CA LYS A 285 14.17 27.60 -1.09
C LYS A 285 13.62 27.13 -2.43
N VAL A 286 13.57 28.05 -3.39
CA VAL A 286 13.09 27.78 -4.75
C VAL A 286 14.27 27.58 -5.69
N PHE A 287 14.20 26.52 -6.49
CA PHE A 287 15.18 26.14 -7.49
C PHE A 287 14.51 26.08 -8.87
N VAL A 288 15.17 26.64 -9.87
CA VAL A 288 14.87 26.44 -11.28
C VAL A 288 15.77 25.33 -11.80
N ILE A 289 15.15 24.26 -12.30
CA ILE A 289 15.83 23.05 -12.75
C ILE A 289 15.60 22.91 -14.25
N GLY A 290 16.66 23.02 -15.02
CA GLY A 290 16.68 22.77 -16.47
C GLY A 290 17.96 22.01 -16.83
N THR A 291 18.75 22.53 -17.76
CA THR A 291 20.11 22.01 -18.03
C THR A 291 21.06 22.21 -16.83
N THR A 292 20.72 23.15 -15.96
CA THR A 292 21.43 23.45 -14.72
C THR A 292 20.41 23.58 -13.59
N VAL A 293 20.89 23.42 -12.35
CA VAL A 293 20.09 23.68 -11.14
C VAL A 293 20.55 24.99 -10.55
N LEU A 294 19.66 25.98 -10.49
CA LEU A 294 19.99 27.32 -10.04
C LEU A 294 18.96 27.82 -9.01
N PRO A 295 19.39 28.48 -7.92
CA PRO A 295 18.45 29.09 -6.99
C PRO A 295 17.71 30.26 -7.66
N LEU A 296 16.45 30.42 -7.29
CA LEU A 296 15.62 31.53 -7.75
C LEU A 296 16.24 32.88 -7.36
N GLY A 297 16.18 33.84 -8.28
CA GLY A 297 16.79 35.17 -8.12
C GLY A 297 18.21 35.29 -8.69
N THR A 298 18.79 34.19 -9.20
CA THR A 298 20.04 34.26 -9.97
C THR A 298 19.81 35.11 -11.25
N PRO A 299 20.64 36.14 -11.53
CA PRO A 299 20.44 37.03 -12.68
C PRO A 299 20.39 36.28 -14.01
N GLY A 300 19.43 36.65 -14.88
CA GLY A 300 19.31 36.09 -16.24
C GLY A 300 18.51 34.78 -16.33
N ILE A 301 17.90 34.32 -15.24
CA ILE A 301 17.03 33.15 -15.26
C ILE A 301 15.57 33.58 -15.47
N SER A 302 14.99 33.14 -16.58
CA SER A 302 13.55 33.09 -16.78
C SER A 302 13.22 31.81 -17.52
N ILE A 303 12.21 31.07 -17.07
CA ILE A 303 11.67 29.96 -17.83
C ILE A 303 10.63 30.55 -18.79
N ASP A 304 11.01 30.76 -20.04
CA ASP A 304 10.12 31.26 -21.10
C ASP A 304 9.33 30.10 -21.71
N ALA A 305 8.54 29.42 -20.88
CA ALA A 305 7.66 28.34 -21.33
C ALA A 305 6.22 28.61 -20.90
N GLU A 306 5.30 28.27 -21.79
CA GLU A 306 3.89 28.29 -21.48
C GLU A 306 3.56 27.07 -20.60
N ASP A 307 3.09 27.33 -19.37
CA ASP A 307 2.65 26.30 -18.40
C ASP A 307 3.81 25.47 -17.79
N VAL A 308 4.57 26.10 -16.88
CA VAL A 308 5.69 25.48 -16.19
C VAL A 308 5.21 24.80 -14.90
N LEU A 309 5.60 23.54 -14.72
CA LEU A 309 5.34 22.82 -13.47
C LEU A 309 6.20 23.39 -12.33
N ALA A 310 5.54 23.75 -11.23
CA ALA A 310 6.18 24.12 -9.98
C ALA A 310 5.79 23.14 -8.88
N LEU A 311 6.74 22.41 -8.32
CA LEU A 311 6.54 21.47 -7.22
C LEU A 311 6.87 22.14 -5.89
N VAL A 312 5.98 22.02 -4.89
CA VAL A 312 6.19 22.62 -3.56
C VAL A 312 5.96 21.58 -2.47
N ASP A 313 6.98 21.28 -1.68
CA ASP A 313 6.81 20.46 -0.48
C ASP A 313 6.52 21.32 0.75
N ALA A 314 5.28 21.29 1.21
CA ALA A 314 4.79 22.11 2.33
C ALA A 314 4.57 21.31 3.62
N ASP A 315 5.32 20.22 3.83
CA ASP A 315 5.26 19.38 5.03
C ASP A 315 5.89 20.04 6.28
N ASN A 316 6.61 21.16 6.14
CA ASN A 316 7.37 21.78 7.24
C ASN A 316 7.16 23.30 7.35
N VAL A 317 8.23 24.07 7.59
CA VAL A 317 8.23 25.52 7.88
C VAL A 317 7.53 26.33 6.79
N ALA A 318 7.80 26.00 5.52
CA ALA A 318 7.14 26.63 4.39
C ALA A 318 5.74 25.99 4.17
N CYS A 319 4.70 26.59 4.73
CA CYS A 319 3.33 26.11 4.57
C CYS A 319 2.64 26.56 3.27
N GLN A 320 3.33 27.35 2.45
CA GLN A 320 2.78 27.97 1.24
C GLN A 320 3.84 28.09 0.15
N PRO A 321 3.43 28.20 -1.13
CA PRO A 321 4.36 28.55 -2.21
C PRO A 321 4.99 29.92 -1.96
N ASP A 322 6.23 30.08 -2.39
CA ASP A 322 6.93 31.36 -2.41
C ASP A 322 6.12 32.39 -3.23
N ASP A 323 6.14 33.65 -2.78
CA ASP A 323 5.38 34.73 -3.41
C ASP A 323 5.74 34.90 -4.90
N TYR A 324 6.98 34.61 -5.29
CA TYR A 324 7.38 34.61 -6.69
C TYR A 324 6.58 33.59 -7.51
N LEU A 325 6.38 32.38 -6.97
CA LEU A 325 5.60 31.34 -7.65
C LEU A 325 4.14 31.76 -7.82
N LEU A 326 3.55 32.36 -6.78
CA LEU A 326 2.16 32.82 -6.80
C LEU A 326 1.92 33.96 -7.79
N ASN A 327 2.91 34.83 -7.98
CA ASN A 327 2.80 35.98 -8.90
C ASN A 327 3.06 35.61 -10.37
N HIS A 328 3.57 34.40 -10.65
CA HIS A 328 3.91 33.97 -12.00
C HIS A 328 2.75 33.23 -12.69
N LYS A 329 2.05 33.92 -13.60
CA LYS A 329 0.83 33.42 -14.26
C LYS A 329 1.02 32.12 -15.05
N GLN A 330 2.23 31.84 -15.52
CA GLN A 330 2.55 30.64 -16.29
C GLN A 330 2.89 29.43 -15.40
N TYR A 331 3.05 29.61 -14.09
CA TYR A 331 3.38 28.49 -13.21
C TYR A 331 2.13 27.76 -12.78
N ARG A 332 2.11 26.45 -12.99
CA ARG A 332 1.10 25.54 -12.46
C ARG A 332 1.69 24.82 -11.25
N ILE A 333 1.19 25.16 -10.07
CA ILE A 333 1.77 24.72 -8.80
C ILE A 333 1.10 23.41 -8.38
N LEU A 334 1.90 22.37 -8.17
CA LEU A 334 1.53 21.16 -7.45
C LEU A 334 2.18 21.21 -6.07
N LEU A 335 1.36 21.36 -5.05
CA LEU A 335 1.83 21.43 -3.67
C LEU A 335 1.41 20.20 -2.89
N THR A 336 2.31 19.58 -2.13
CA THR A 336 1.97 18.54 -1.16
C THR A 336 1.95 19.10 0.25
N SER A 337 0.94 18.78 1.04
CA SER A 337 0.87 19.18 2.46
C SER A 337 0.15 18.14 3.31
N PRO A 338 0.38 18.07 4.62
CA PRO A 338 -0.52 17.35 5.50
C PRO A 338 -1.86 18.10 5.56
N PRO A 339 -2.91 17.49 6.13
CA PRO A 339 -4.18 18.17 6.34
C PRO A 339 -3.93 19.42 7.19
N LYS A 340 -4.26 20.59 6.64
CA LYS A 340 -4.06 21.88 7.29
C LYS A 340 -5.36 22.67 7.23
N PRO A 341 -5.60 23.57 8.21
CA PRO A 341 -6.81 24.35 8.23
C PRO A 341 -6.86 25.38 7.12
N GLN A 342 -8.08 25.78 6.75
CA GLN A 342 -8.36 26.64 5.60
C GLN A 342 -7.58 27.97 5.62
N ASN A 343 -7.29 28.49 6.81
CA ASN A 343 -6.51 29.71 7.00
C ASN A 343 -5.08 29.60 6.46
N HIS A 344 -4.46 28.42 6.49
CA HIS A 344 -3.14 28.16 5.90
C HIS A 344 -3.20 27.96 4.37
N ARG A 345 -4.41 27.84 3.80
CA ARG A 345 -4.66 27.62 2.37
C ARG A 345 -5.42 28.79 1.72
N LYS A 346 -5.37 29.99 2.33
CA LYS A 346 -6.08 31.18 1.81
C LYS A 346 -5.70 31.52 0.37
N TRP A 347 -4.41 31.41 0.03
CA TRP A 347 -3.90 31.68 -1.31
C TRP A 347 -4.60 30.78 -2.36
N LEU A 348 -4.83 29.51 -2.03
CA LEU A 348 -5.47 28.54 -2.92
C LEU A 348 -6.91 28.97 -3.22
N HIS A 349 -7.68 29.36 -2.20
CA HIS A 349 -9.05 29.83 -2.38
C HIS A 349 -9.15 31.11 -3.21
N GLN A 350 -8.20 32.03 -3.04
CA GLN A 350 -8.20 33.33 -3.72
C GLN A 350 -7.73 33.24 -5.18
N ILE A 351 -6.76 32.38 -5.46
CA ILE A 351 -6.07 32.33 -6.76
C ILE A 351 -6.62 31.22 -7.65
N VAL A 352 -6.97 30.08 -7.07
CA VAL A 352 -7.30 28.84 -7.81
C VAL A 352 -8.77 28.46 -7.64
N GLY A 353 -9.28 28.54 -6.41
CA GLY A 353 -10.67 28.23 -6.06
C GLY A 353 -10.80 27.10 -5.03
N PRO A 354 -12.02 26.88 -4.49
CA PRO A 354 -12.25 25.99 -3.36
C PRO A 354 -12.11 24.49 -3.66
N ARG A 355 -12.07 24.08 -4.93
CA ARG A 355 -11.95 22.68 -5.38
C ARG A 355 -10.55 22.32 -5.88
N ALA A 356 -9.54 22.98 -5.32
CA ALA A 356 -8.15 22.77 -5.68
C ALA A 356 -7.39 21.87 -4.70
N THR A 357 -8.04 21.40 -3.63
CA THR A 357 -7.46 20.43 -2.71
C THR A 357 -8.01 19.04 -3.00
N SER A 358 -7.10 18.10 -3.25
CA SER A 358 -7.40 16.68 -3.42
C SER A 358 -6.71 15.86 -2.35
N MET A 359 -7.35 14.78 -1.90
CA MET A 359 -6.86 13.89 -0.86
C MET A 359 -6.31 12.59 -1.46
N MET A 360 -5.07 12.28 -1.09
CA MET A 360 -4.42 11.00 -1.37
C MET A 360 -5.02 9.92 -0.48
N ASP A 361 -5.11 8.72 -1.02
CA ASP A 361 -5.62 7.57 -0.28
C ASP A 361 -4.54 6.97 0.63
N LEU A 362 -4.99 6.26 1.66
CA LEU A 362 -4.12 5.45 2.51
C LEU A 362 -3.50 4.31 1.70
N TRP A 363 -2.50 3.67 2.27
CA TRP A 363 -1.90 2.51 1.62
C TRP A 363 -2.86 1.34 1.66
N SER A 364 -2.93 0.58 0.57
CA SER A 364 -3.57 -0.72 0.63
C SER A 364 -2.73 -1.67 1.49
N ARG A 365 -3.35 -2.77 1.94
CA ARG A 365 -2.64 -3.80 2.71
C ARG A 365 -1.49 -4.38 1.89
N GLU A 366 -1.70 -4.62 0.60
CA GLU A 366 -0.72 -5.15 -0.34
C GLU A 366 0.44 -4.17 -0.55
N GLU A 367 0.16 -2.87 -0.74
CA GLU A 367 1.18 -1.84 -0.83
C GLU A 367 2.07 -1.85 0.43
N LEU A 368 1.44 -1.92 1.62
CA LEU A 368 2.14 -1.88 2.90
C LEU A 368 3.07 -3.07 3.08
N VAL A 369 2.58 -4.29 2.83
CA VAL A 369 3.36 -5.53 2.96
C VAL A 369 4.48 -5.58 1.92
N VAL A 370 4.21 -5.20 0.66
CA VAL A 370 5.22 -5.21 -0.39
C VAL A 370 6.34 -4.23 -0.08
N ALA A 371 6.01 -3.02 0.35
CA ALA A 371 7.06 -2.06 0.68
C ALA A 371 7.84 -2.46 1.92
N SER A 372 7.23 -2.95 3.00
CA SER A 372 8.01 -3.36 4.18
C SER A 372 8.98 -4.50 3.85
N LEU A 373 8.49 -5.52 3.14
CA LEU A 373 9.26 -6.72 2.87
C LEU A 373 10.32 -6.50 1.78
N LEU A 374 10.04 -5.68 0.77
CA LEU A 374 10.90 -5.57 -0.42
C LEU A 374 11.62 -4.23 -0.58
N LEU A 375 11.11 -3.14 -0.01
CA LEU A 375 11.59 -1.79 -0.29
C LEU A 375 12.14 -1.06 0.95
N GLU A 376 11.60 -1.37 2.13
CA GLU A 376 12.02 -0.73 3.37
C GLU A 376 13.46 -1.14 3.70
N ARG A 377 14.21 -0.17 4.22
CA ARG A 377 15.64 -0.34 4.51
C ARG A 377 15.86 -1.44 5.53
N GLU A 378 15.02 -1.45 6.55
CA GLU A 378 15.10 -2.34 7.69
C GLU A 378 14.51 -3.73 7.39
N ASP A 379 15.05 -4.76 8.04
CA ASP A 379 14.54 -6.13 7.96
C ASP A 379 13.28 -6.30 8.83
N ILE A 380 12.13 -5.91 8.26
CA ILE A 380 10.83 -6.04 8.91
C ILE A 380 10.23 -7.41 8.56
N THR A 381 9.99 -8.23 9.59
CA THR A 381 9.31 -9.52 9.41
C THR A 381 7.80 -9.36 9.19
N PRO A 382 7.13 -10.33 8.55
CA PRO A 382 5.68 -10.32 8.40
C PRO A 382 4.91 -10.17 9.72
N LYS A 383 5.33 -10.90 10.77
CA LYS A 383 4.72 -10.86 12.12
C LYS A 383 4.75 -9.43 12.69
N ARG A 384 5.92 -8.79 12.68
CA ARG A 384 6.09 -7.43 13.20
C ARG A 384 5.32 -6.39 12.43
N LEU A 385 5.26 -6.53 11.10
CA LEU A 385 4.43 -5.64 10.30
C LEU A 385 2.95 -5.79 10.67
N GLN A 386 2.47 -7.01 10.85
CA GLN A 386 1.08 -7.26 11.22
C GLN A 386 0.77 -6.60 12.57
N GLU A 387 1.58 -6.85 13.60
CA GLU A 387 1.46 -6.22 14.92
C GLU A 387 1.47 -4.68 14.82
N ALA A 388 2.46 -4.11 14.12
CA ALA A 388 2.56 -2.68 13.92
C ALA A 388 1.35 -2.09 13.18
N SER A 389 0.84 -2.76 12.14
CA SER A 389 -0.33 -2.31 11.39
C SER A 389 -1.63 -2.39 12.18
N ARG A 390 -1.75 -3.36 13.12
CA ARG A 390 -2.90 -3.44 14.04
C ARG A 390 -2.98 -2.22 14.95
N ILE A 391 -1.85 -1.58 15.25
CA ILE A 391 -1.79 -0.40 16.11
C ILE A 391 -1.83 0.88 15.27
N CYS A 392 -0.98 0.98 14.25
CA CYS A 392 -0.73 2.21 13.48
C CYS A 392 -1.57 2.33 12.19
N GLY A 393 -2.41 1.34 11.86
CA GLY A 393 -3.21 1.33 10.64
C GLY A 393 -2.37 1.04 9.39
N ASN A 394 -2.81 1.55 8.24
CA ASN A 394 -2.07 1.46 6.98
C ASN A 394 -1.26 2.74 6.70
N ILE A 395 -0.52 3.22 7.71
CA ILE A 395 0.34 4.41 7.62
C ILE A 395 1.81 3.96 7.64
N PRO A 396 2.47 3.86 6.47
CA PRO A 396 3.79 3.23 6.34
C PRO A 396 4.84 3.79 7.27
N ARG A 397 4.95 5.13 7.37
CA ARG A 397 5.97 5.76 8.24
C ARG A 397 5.85 5.29 9.69
N GLU A 398 4.64 5.27 10.22
CA GLU A 398 4.39 4.87 11.62
C GLU A 398 4.52 3.36 11.77
N CYS A 399 3.97 2.57 10.83
CA CYS A 399 4.06 1.11 10.85
C CYS A 399 5.49 0.62 10.76
N PHE A 400 6.28 1.13 9.82
CA PHE A 400 7.66 0.70 9.62
C PHE A 400 8.52 1.12 10.81
N SER A 401 8.29 2.31 11.36
CA SER A 401 8.97 2.74 12.59
C SER A 401 8.63 1.84 13.77
N ALA A 402 7.36 1.44 13.93
CA ALA A 402 6.92 0.56 15.02
C ALA A 402 7.39 -0.89 14.84
N ALA A 403 7.53 -1.37 13.60
CA ALA A 403 7.92 -2.74 13.30
C ALA A 403 9.44 -3.04 13.43
N VAL A 404 10.26 -2.02 13.70
CA VAL A 404 11.72 -2.15 13.86
C VAL A 404 12.10 -3.02 15.07
N SER A 405 11.38 -2.87 16.18
CA SER A 405 11.64 -3.62 17.42
C SER A 405 10.42 -3.63 18.35
N PRO A 406 10.38 -4.55 19.33
CA PRO A 406 9.32 -4.56 20.35
C PRO A 406 9.23 -3.24 21.13
N ASP A 407 10.37 -2.61 21.44
CA ASP A 407 10.42 -1.31 22.11
C ASP A 407 9.79 -0.21 21.26
N ALA A 408 10.06 -0.20 19.94
CA ALA A 408 9.47 0.77 19.02
C ALA A 408 7.95 0.60 18.89
N LEU A 409 7.48 -0.65 18.91
CA LEU A 409 6.04 -0.96 18.94
C LEU A 409 5.37 -0.43 20.21
N GLN A 410 5.95 -0.71 21.38
CA GLN A 410 5.46 -0.18 22.66
C GLN A 410 5.47 1.35 22.70
N ASP A 411 6.47 1.99 22.10
CA ASP A 411 6.54 3.45 22.04
C ASP A 411 5.49 4.03 21.09
N ALA A 412 5.15 3.34 20.00
CA ALA A 412 4.03 3.69 19.14
C ALA A 412 2.69 3.58 19.90
N GLU A 413 2.47 2.50 20.66
CA GLU A 413 1.29 2.33 21.52
C GLU A 413 1.18 3.46 22.55
N LYS A 414 2.24 3.72 23.32
CA LYS A 414 2.28 4.82 24.30
C LYS A 414 2.01 6.16 23.65
N THR A 415 2.52 6.36 22.43
CA THR A 415 2.32 7.59 21.67
C THR A 415 0.85 7.78 21.30
N ILE A 416 0.17 6.74 20.83
CA ILE A 416 -1.26 6.79 20.50
C ILE A 416 -2.10 6.96 21.78
N LYS A 417 -1.86 6.15 22.83
CA LYS A 417 -2.55 6.30 24.13
C LYS A 417 -2.36 7.69 24.73
N GLY A 418 -1.14 8.23 24.66
CA GLY A 418 -0.84 9.59 25.08
C GLY A 418 -1.58 10.64 24.26
N ALA A 419 -1.72 10.45 22.95
CA ALA A 419 -2.51 11.34 22.10
C ALA A 419 -4.00 11.30 22.47
N ILE A 420 -4.55 10.10 22.71
CA ILE A 420 -5.94 9.88 23.14
C ILE A 420 -6.22 10.63 24.45
N LYS A 421 -5.40 10.43 25.48
CA LYS A 421 -5.54 11.07 26.81
C LYS A 421 -5.43 12.58 26.77
N ASN A 422 -4.59 13.12 25.89
CA ASN A 422 -4.44 14.57 25.74
C ASN A 422 -5.57 15.22 24.92
N SER A 423 -6.46 14.42 24.33
CA SER A 423 -7.59 14.91 23.54
C SER A 423 -8.76 15.25 24.46
N ASN A 424 -8.74 16.47 25.02
CA ASN A 424 -9.69 16.95 26.04
C ASN A 424 -11.19 16.91 25.64
N ASN A 425 -11.50 16.69 24.35
CA ASN A 425 -12.86 16.46 23.86
C ASN A 425 -12.79 15.75 22.50
N LEU A 426 -13.11 14.46 22.48
CA LEU A 426 -13.11 13.63 21.26
C LEU A 426 -14.05 14.15 20.18
N SER A 427 -15.21 14.70 20.54
CA SER A 427 -16.12 15.33 19.59
C SER A 427 -15.50 16.56 18.93
N ASP A 428 -14.76 17.36 19.71
CA ASP A 428 -13.99 18.47 19.15
C ASP A 428 -12.81 17.99 18.30
N ALA A 429 -12.15 16.89 18.69
CA ALA A 429 -11.07 16.30 17.91
C ALA A 429 -11.58 15.84 16.53
N PHE A 430 -12.69 15.09 16.48
CA PHE A 430 -13.36 14.70 15.23
C PHE A 430 -13.69 15.91 14.37
N ARG A 431 -14.33 16.94 14.95
CA ARG A 431 -14.65 18.18 14.22
C ARG A 431 -13.38 18.87 13.72
N ARG A 432 -12.30 18.85 14.51
CA ARG A 432 -11.01 19.44 14.17
C ARG A 432 -10.33 18.69 13.03
N VAL A 433 -10.45 17.37 12.91
CA VAL A 433 -9.91 16.63 11.76
C VAL A 433 -10.50 17.11 10.44
N SER A 434 -11.84 17.25 10.39
CA SER A 434 -12.54 17.69 9.18
C SER A 434 -12.19 19.11 8.75
N VAL A 435 -11.66 19.93 9.66
CA VAL A 435 -11.16 21.28 9.37
C VAL A 435 -9.64 21.38 9.31
N GLY A 436 -8.91 20.25 9.37
CA GLY A 436 -7.44 20.20 9.28
C GLY A 436 -6.70 20.67 10.53
N GLY A 437 -7.16 20.29 11.73
CA GLY A 437 -6.63 20.70 13.03
C GLY A 437 -5.26 20.10 13.44
N GLU A 438 -4.98 20.11 14.75
CA GLU A 438 -3.67 19.79 15.35
C GLU A 438 -3.05 18.44 14.92
N THR A 439 -1.72 18.40 14.86
CA THR A 439 -0.91 17.22 14.48
C THR A 439 -1.16 15.99 15.34
N VAL A 440 -1.54 16.18 16.60
CA VAL A 440 -1.86 15.12 17.56
C VAL A 440 -3.03 14.26 17.07
N ILE A 441 -3.96 14.86 16.32
CA ILE A 441 -5.17 14.18 15.88
C ILE A 441 -4.88 13.16 14.77
N HIS A 442 -3.83 13.37 13.97
CA HIS A 442 -3.38 12.40 12.95
C HIS A 442 -2.75 11.13 13.54
N ARG A 443 -2.54 11.06 14.85
CA ARG A 443 -2.09 9.82 15.52
C ARG A 443 -3.25 8.94 15.95
N ILE A 444 -4.43 9.52 16.07
CA ILE A 444 -5.64 8.87 16.59
C ILE A 444 -6.58 8.54 15.44
N PHE A 445 -6.69 9.45 14.47
CA PHE A 445 -7.58 9.33 13.34
C PHE A 445 -6.81 9.38 12.01
N GLN A 446 -7.33 8.62 11.05
CA GLN A 446 -6.95 8.66 9.66
C GLN A 446 -8.02 9.34 8.81
N ILE A 447 -7.60 9.88 7.67
CA ILE A 447 -8.48 10.57 6.71
C ILE A 447 -8.35 9.89 5.36
N ARG A 448 -9.48 9.48 4.79
CA ARG A 448 -9.55 8.89 3.45
C ARG A 448 -10.60 9.57 2.57
N PRO A 449 -10.39 9.64 1.24
CA PRO A 449 -11.39 10.18 0.33
C PRO A 449 -12.66 9.34 0.34
N SER A 450 -13.84 9.97 0.21
CA SER A 450 -15.13 9.27 0.12
C SER A 450 -15.60 9.02 -1.32
N SER A 451 -14.90 9.58 -2.30
CA SER A 451 -15.26 9.49 -3.71
C SER A 451 -14.02 9.57 -4.61
N GLU A 452 -14.16 9.12 -5.85
CA GLU A 452 -13.13 9.22 -6.90
C GLU A 452 -12.69 10.67 -7.18
N ARG A 453 -13.53 11.66 -6.86
CA ARG A 453 -13.18 13.08 -7.01
C ARG A 453 -12.16 13.54 -5.96
N ARG A 454 -12.04 12.80 -4.87
CA ARG A 454 -11.05 12.98 -3.80
C ARG A 454 -11.02 14.40 -3.24
N LEU A 455 -12.15 15.10 -3.23
CA LEU A 455 -12.19 16.46 -2.72
C LEU A 455 -12.05 16.45 -1.20
N TRP A 456 -11.35 17.45 -0.65
CA TRP A 456 -11.20 17.60 0.81
C TRP A 456 -12.54 17.62 1.57
N ILE A 457 -13.58 18.22 0.97
CA ILE A 457 -14.92 18.30 1.57
C ILE A 457 -15.65 16.94 1.61
N ASP A 458 -15.16 15.97 0.83
CA ASP A 458 -15.73 14.65 0.64
C ASP A 458 -14.73 13.62 1.21
N CYS A 459 -14.43 13.71 2.51
CA CYS A 459 -13.49 12.82 3.20
C CYS A 459 -14.13 12.20 4.44
N PHE A 460 -13.77 10.95 4.71
CA PHE A 460 -14.11 10.25 5.94
C PHE A 460 -12.98 10.38 6.95
N VAL A 461 -13.37 10.41 8.22
CA VAL A 461 -12.47 10.38 9.37
C VAL A 461 -12.84 9.19 10.22
N GLU A 462 -11.87 8.33 10.48
CA GLU A 462 -12.05 7.12 11.28
C GLU A 462 -10.80 6.90 12.14
N PRO A 463 -10.87 6.10 13.22
CA PRO A 463 -9.69 5.73 14.00
C PRO A 463 -8.59 5.12 13.10
N VAL A 464 -7.32 5.29 13.46
CA VAL A 464 -6.21 4.75 12.66
C VAL A 464 -6.23 3.22 12.58
N SER A 465 -6.84 2.56 13.57
CA SER A 465 -6.97 1.10 13.65
C SER A 465 -8.09 0.69 14.61
N ASP A 466 -8.53 -0.56 14.53
CA ASP A 466 -9.52 -1.12 15.47
C ASP A 466 -9.00 -1.12 16.91
N TRP A 467 -7.71 -1.41 17.10
CA TRP A 467 -7.08 -1.28 18.41
C TRP A 467 -7.18 0.15 18.94
N SER A 468 -6.87 1.15 18.12
CA SER A 468 -6.99 2.55 18.53
C SER A 468 -8.44 2.94 18.84
N PHE A 469 -9.42 2.33 18.16
CA PHE A 469 -10.83 2.53 18.43
C PHE A 469 -11.25 1.97 19.79
N LEU A 470 -10.77 0.78 20.17
CA LEU A 470 -11.02 0.19 21.48
C LEU A 470 -10.41 1.06 22.60
N GLU A 471 -9.17 1.51 22.44
CA GLU A 471 -8.52 2.40 23.41
C GLU A 471 -9.25 3.74 23.54
N LEU A 472 -9.84 4.24 22.44
CA LEU A 472 -10.69 5.42 22.46
C LEU A 472 -11.99 5.21 23.24
N LEU A 473 -12.63 4.05 23.10
CA LEU A 473 -13.83 3.70 23.87
C LEU A 473 -13.50 3.57 25.35
N ASP A 474 -12.40 2.91 25.69
CA ASP A 474 -11.96 2.72 27.08
C ASP A 474 -11.70 4.04 27.79
N GLU A 475 -11.13 5.04 27.11
CA GLU A 475 -10.93 6.38 27.67
C GLU A 475 -12.25 7.17 27.80
N LEU A 476 -13.23 6.95 26.91
CA LEU A 476 -14.54 7.61 26.98
C LEU A 476 -15.43 7.09 28.12
N TYR A 477 -15.20 5.86 28.59
CA TYR A 477 -15.97 5.22 29.67
C TYR A 477 -15.34 5.38 31.06
N GLN A 478 -14.17 6.00 31.18
CA GLN A 478 -13.53 6.40 32.44
C GLN A 478 -14.04 7.77 32.92
#